data_AF-A0ABD2B3H4-F1
#
_entry.id   AF-A0ABD2B3H4-F1
#
_cell.length_a   1.000
_cell.length_b   1.000
_cell.length_c   1.000
_cell.angle_alpha   90.00
_cell.angle_beta   90.00
_cell.angle_gamma   90.00
#
_symmetry.space_group_name_H-M   'P 1'
#
loop_
_entity.id
_entity.type
_entity.pdbx_description
1 polymer ?
#
loop_
_entity_poly.entity_id
_entity_poly.type
_entity_poly.pdbx_seq_one_letter_code
_entity_poly.pdbx_strand_id
1 'polypeptide(L)'
;MEDFIPTKVSKIRKDAVKDFFSTTYIVPKKAFKSSNDIDKKDEVDVETDSRDEFSNTKANSQLDRRKQQELEMKRARYDVIKFGISGFESSKAKEAKVELAIRLGAKPPKNQSINYKVLKDERKKETAAAKDKELISGFSKSLVKHRNKRKQKKNLGILGMYGKVHKDALVKNKK
;
A
#
# COMPACT_ATOMS: atom_id res chain seq x y z
N MET A 1 42.41 17.50 1.93
CA MET A 1 42.41 17.73 3.39
C MET A 1 41.57 18.97 3.59
N GLU A 2 40.43 18.86 4.28
CA GLU A 2 39.66 20.05 4.66
C GLU A 2 40.34 20.61 5.91
N ASP A 3 40.95 21.78 5.77
CA ASP A 3 41.71 22.40 6.85
C ASP A 3 40.77 23.00 7.91
N PHE A 4 41.16 22.93 9.18
CA PHE A 4 40.41 23.48 10.29
C PHE A 4 40.25 25.01 10.14
N ILE A 5 39.01 25.49 9.98
CA ILE A 5 38.72 26.92 9.86
C ILE A 5 38.61 27.54 11.27
N PRO A 6 39.56 28.41 11.70
CA PRO A 6 39.56 28.92 13.07
C PRO A 6 38.45 29.96 13.29
N THR A 7 37.65 29.76 14.34
CA THR A 7 36.61 30.69 14.79
C THR A 7 37.09 31.51 16.00
N LYS A 8 36.34 32.57 16.38
CA LYS A 8 36.71 33.42 17.53
C LYS A 8 36.90 32.61 18.83
N VAL A 9 36.11 31.57 19.04
CA VAL A 9 36.17 30.71 20.23
C VAL A 9 37.31 29.70 20.14
N SER A 10 37.62 29.18 18.95
CA SER A 10 38.73 28.23 18.79
C SER A 10 40.11 28.86 19.02
N LYS A 11 40.23 30.20 18.92
CA LYS A 11 41.46 30.93 19.29
C LYS A 11 41.69 30.99 20.80
N ILE A 12 40.64 30.84 21.60
CA ILE A 12 40.71 30.89 23.07
C ILE A 12 41.18 29.53 23.62
N ARG A 13 40.82 28.43 22.94
CA ARG A 13 41.18 27.06 23.33
C ARG A 13 42.51 26.68 22.70
N LYS A 14 43.54 26.44 23.51
CA LYS A 14 44.92 26.16 23.04
C LYS A 14 45.04 24.90 22.19
N ASP A 15 44.18 23.90 22.43
CA ASP A 15 44.25 22.59 21.77
C ASP A 15 43.19 22.39 20.68
N ALA A 16 42.43 23.43 20.31
CA ALA A 16 41.33 23.31 19.35
C ALA A 16 41.74 22.79 17.96
N VAL A 17 42.98 23.04 17.53
CA VAL A 17 43.51 22.56 16.25
C VAL A 17 43.86 21.07 16.33
N LYS A 18 44.29 20.58 17.51
CA LYS A 18 44.67 19.18 17.73
C LYS A 18 43.46 18.27 17.88
N ASP A 19 42.39 18.79 18.48
CA ASP A 19 41.15 18.05 18.73
C ASP A 19 40.24 17.96 17.49
N PHE A 20 40.59 18.64 16.40
CA PHE A 20 39.81 18.62 15.18
C PHE A 20 40.05 17.33 14.39
N PHE A 21 38.99 16.53 14.21
CA PHE A 21 39.00 15.39 13.29
C PHE A 21 37.88 15.53 12.26
N SER A 22 38.23 15.48 10.98
CA SER A 22 37.28 15.49 9.87
C SER A 22 37.08 14.06 9.35
N THR A 23 35.86 13.55 9.38
CA THR A 23 35.50 12.28 8.74
C THR A 23 34.73 12.53 7.45
N THR A 24 35.26 12.04 6.33
CA THR A 24 34.59 12.11 5.04
C THR A 24 33.71 10.88 4.84
N TYR A 25 32.40 11.07 4.72
CA TYR A 25 31.47 9.99 4.40
C TYR A 25 31.37 9.80 2.89
N ILE A 26 31.81 8.63 2.41
CA ILE A 26 31.62 8.23 1.01
C ILE A 26 30.24 7.57 0.91
N VAL A 27 29.27 8.31 0.39
CA VAL A 27 27.93 7.77 0.14
C VAL A 27 28.04 6.60 -0.86
N PRO A 28 27.54 5.40 -0.53
CA PRO A 28 27.54 4.29 -1.49
C PRO A 28 26.68 4.69 -2.69
N LYS A 29 27.29 4.69 -3.88
CA LYS A 29 26.56 4.93 -5.13
C LYS A 29 25.56 3.79 -5.30
N LYS A 30 24.27 4.13 -5.35
CA LYS A 30 23.23 3.18 -5.76
C LYS A 30 23.59 2.70 -7.16
N ALA A 31 23.73 1.39 -7.34
CA ALA A 31 23.92 0.80 -8.66
C ALA A 31 22.73 1.22 -9.55
N PHE A 32 22.96 2.14 -10.48
CA PHE A 32 22.03 2.37 -11.58
C PHE A 32 22.15 1.14 -12.47
N LYS A 33 21.08 0.33 -12.50
CA LYS A 33 20.96 -0.72 -13.51
C LYS A 33 20.91 0.00 -14.86
N SER A 34 21.99 -0.10 -15.64
CA SER A 34 21.95 0.18 -17.06
C SER A 34 20.85 -0.68 -17.67
N SER A 35 20.03 -0.08 -18.53
CA SER A 35 18.92 -0.73 -19.23
C SER A 35 19.31 -1.90 -20.14
N ASN A 36 20.60 -2.24 -20.21
CA ASN A 36 21.16 -3.18 -21.18
C ASN A 36 21.53 -4.55 -20.55
N ASP A 37 21.25 -4.77 -19.26
CA ASP A 37 21.49 -6.06 -18.58
C ASP A 37 20.20 -6.78 -18.17
N ILE A 38 19.14 -6.66 -18.99
CA ILE A 38 17.86 -7.36 -18.75
C ILE A 38 17.89 -8.79 -19.32
N ASP A 39 18.78 -9.12 -20.25
CA ASP A 39 18.73 -10.38 -21.00
C ASP A 39 19.67 -11.50 -20.47
N LYS A 40 20.27 -11.36 -19.28
CA LYS A 40 21.15 -12.39 -18.67
C LYS A 40 20.88 -12.67 -17.19
N LYS A 41 19.62 -12.64 -16.75
CA LYS A 41 19.24 -12.97 -15.35
C LYS A 41 17.97 -13.80 -15.22
N ASP A 42 17.79 -14.80 -16.08
CA ASP A 42 16.71 -15.79 -15.94
C ASP A 42 17.10 -17.06 -15.16
N GLU A 43 18.34 -17.15 -14.66
CA GLU A 43 18.69 -18.08 -13.58
C GLU A 43 18.78 -17.31 -12.27
N VAL A 44 17.67 -17.32 -11.53
CA VAL A 44 17.61 -16.92 -10.11
C VAL A 44 17.53 -18.22 -9.32
N ASP A 45 18.70 -18.70 -8.90
CA ASP A 45 18.79 -19.64 -7.78
C ASP A 45 18.34 -18.89 -6.52
N VAL A 46 17.15 -19.25 -6.04
CA VAL A 46 16.64 -18.75 -4.76
C VAL A 46 17.35 -19.52 -3.66
N GLU A 47 18.56 -19.10 -3.30
CA GLU A 47 19.19 -19.50 -2.05
C GLU A 47 18.41 -18.89 -0.88
N THR A 48 17.57 -19.70 -0.23
CA THR A 48 17.03 -19.40 1.08
C THR A 48 18.07 -19.73 2.13
N ASP A 49 18.75 -18.71 2.66
CA ASP A 49 19.47 -18.80 3.94
C ASP A 49 18.46 -19.06 5.07
N SER A 50 18.16 -20.32 5.35
CA SER A 50 17.41 -20.74 6.51
C SER A 50 18.22 -21.76 7.32
N ARG A 51 19.18 -21.23 8.08
CA ARG A 51 19.74 -21.91 9.26
C ARG A 51 18.71 -21.83 10.38
N ASP A 52 17.79 -22.78 10.42
CA ASP A 52 17.05 -23.11 11.64
C ASP A 52 16.78 -24.61 11.61
N GLU A 53 17.61 -25.37 12.32
CA GLU A 53 17.47 -26.81 12.47
C GLU A 53 16.54 -27.20 13.64
N PHE A 54 15.87 -28.33 13.42
CA PHE A 54 15.29 -29.28 14.39
C PHE A 54 13.98 -28.93 15.11
N SER A 55 12.86 -29.42 14.55
CA SER A 55 12.05 -30.53 15.11
C SER A 55 10.60 -30.51 14.59
N ASN A 56 10.33 -31.20 13.47
CA ASN A 56 9.04 -31.82 13.07
C ASN A 56 9.06 -32.16 11.55
N THR A 57 9.82 -33.17 11.17
CA THR A 57 10.28 -33.40 9.79
C THR A 57 9.25 -33.96 8.79
N LYS A 58 8.08 -34.45 9.23
CA LYS A 58 7.07 -35.02 8.30
C LYS A 58 5.88 -34.10 8.01
N ALA A 59 5.46 -33.27 8.96
CA ALA A 59 4.40 -32.29 8.74
C ALA A 59 4.91 -31.04 8.00
N ASN A 60 6.16 -30.62 8.26
CA ASN A 60 6.79 -29.48 7.60
C ASN A 60 7.05 -29.74 6.12
N SER A 61 7.49 -30.95 5.72
CA SER A 61 7.77 -31.26 4.31
C SER A 61 6.52 -31.18 3.41
N GLN A 62 5.36 -31.62 3.90
CA GLN A 62 4.10 -31.49 3.17
C GLN A 62 3.63 -30.03 3.09
N LEU A 63 3.83 -29.25 4.15
CA LEU A 63 3.52 -27.81 4.16
C LEU A 63 4.46 -27.05 3.20
N ASP A 64 5.73 -27.41 3.12
CA ASP A 64 6.69 -26.77 2.25
C ASP A 64 6.45 -27.12 0.78
N ARG A 65 6.08 -28.37 0.46
CA ARG A 65 5.60 -28.73 -0.89
C ARG A 65 4.34 -27.96 -1.29
N ARG A 66 3.41 -27.75 -0.37
CA ARG A 66 2.22 -26.92 -0.63
C ARG A 66 2.57 -25.46 -0.88
N LYS A 67 3.49 -24.89 -0.10
CA LYS A 67 3.99 -23.51 -0.33
C LYS A 67 4.69 -23.39 -1.68
N GLN A 68 5.52 -24.37 -2.06
CA GLN A 68 6.17 -24.42 -3.37
C GLN A 68 5.13 -24.47 -4.50
N GLN A 69 4.13 -25.34 -4.40
CA GLN A 69 3.01 -25.38 -5.35
C GLN A 69 2.25 -24.06 -5.41
N GLU A 70 2.02 -23.38 -4.28
CA GLU A 70 1.40 -22.05 -4.28
C GLU A 70 2.25 -21.00 -4.98
N LEU A 71 3.58 -21.03 -4.82
CA LEU A 71 4.50 -20.14 -5.51
C LEU A 71 4.52 -20.41 -7.01
N GLU A 72 4.58 -21.68 -7.41
CA GLU A 72 4.48 -22.10 -8.82
C GLU A 72 3.15 -21.64 -9.44
N MET A 73 2.04 -21.85 -8.73
CA MET A 73 0.71 -21.41 -9.18
C MET A 73 0.60 -19.88 -9.27
N LYS A 74 1.24 -19.14 -8.37
CA LYS A 74 1.31 -17.66 -8.47
C LYS A 74 2.09 -17.21 -9.70
N ARG A 75 3.22 -17.86 -9.99
CA ARG A 75 4.03 -17.62 -11.19
C ARG A 75 3.24 -17.92 -12.46
N ALA A 76 2.62 -19.11 -12.53
CA ALA A 76 1.79 -19.51 -13.67
C ALA A 76 0.63 -18.53 -13.91
N ARG A 77 -0.07 -18.08 -12.85
CA ARG A 77 -1.11 -17.05 -12.96
C ARG A 77 -0.58 -15.74 -13.52
N TYR A 78 0.59 -15.30 -13.07
CA TYR A 78 1.23 -14.10 -13.57
C TYR A 78 1.56 -14.23 -15.07
N ASP A 79 2.12 -15.36 -15.50
CA ASP A 79 2.46 -15.60 -16.90
C ASP A 79 1.23 -15.64 -17.80
N VAL A 80 0.15 -16.28 -17.34
CA VAL A 80 -1.15 -16.27 -18.05
C VAL A 80 -1.69 -14.85 -18.19
N ILE A 81 -1.65 -14.04 -17.15
CA ILE A 81 -2.11 -12.64 -17.21
C ILE A 81 -1.23 -11.82 -18.16
N LYS A 82 0.09 -11.95 -18.05
CA LYS A 82 1.06 -11.28 -18.91
C LYS A 82 0.84 -11.63 -20.39
N PHE A 83 0.62 -12.91 -20.68
CA PHE A 83 0.29 -13.40 -22.02
C PHE A 83 -1.03 -12.82 -22.52
N GLY A 84 -2.09 -12.83 -21.70
CA GLY A 84 -3.38 -12.25 -22.06
C GLY A 84 -3.30 -10.76 -22.41
N ILE A 85 -2.48 -9.99 -21.68
CA ILE A 85 -2.25 -8.56 -21.96
C ILE A 85 -1.57 -8.35 -23.32
N SER A 86 -0.74 -9.29 -23.77
CA SER A 86 -0.06 -9.19 -25.08
C SER A 86 -1.03 -9.18 -26.26
N GLY A 87 -2.24 -9.71 -26.09
CA GLY A 87 -3.27 -9.72 -27.13
C GLY A 87 -4.16 -8.46 -27.17
N PHE A 88 -3.95 -7.50 -26.28
CA PHE A 88 -4.76 -6.28 -26.24
C PHE A 88 -4.24 -5.18 -27.17
N GLU A 89 -5.17 -4.36 -27.66
CA GLU A 89 -4.86 -3.12 -28.37
C GLU A 89 -4.07 -2.15 -27.48
N SER A 90 -3.25 -1.28 -28.08
CA SER A 90 -2.24 -0.48 -27.37
C SER A 90 -2.75 0.33 -26.17
N SER A 91 -3.95 0.90 -26.22
CA SER A 91 -4.57 1.65 -25.10
C SER A 91 -4.94 0.72 -23.95
N LYS A 92 -5.73 -0.32 -24.24
CA LYS A 92 -6.18 -1.34 -23.27
C LYS A 92 -5.01 -2.13 -22.68
N ALA A 93 -3.99 -2.40 -23.48
CA ALA A 93 -2.76 -3.05 -23.04
C ALA A 93 -2.02 -2.21 -21.99
N LYS A 94 -1.96 -0.88 -22.16
CA LYS A 94 -1.34 0.02 -21.17
C LYS A 94 -2.12 0.01 -19.85
N GLU A 95 -3.44 0.10 -19.91
CA GLU A 95 -4.31 0.04 -18.73
C GLU A 95 -4.16 -1.28 -17.96
N ALA A 96 -4.19 -2.41 -18.68
CA ALA A 96 -4.03 -3.73 -18.08
C ALA A 96 -2.62 -3.95 -17.49
N LYS A 97 -1.57 -3.39 -18.10
CA LYS A 97 -0.21 -3.39 -17.52
C LYS A 97 -0.14 -2.59 -16.22
N VAL A 98 -0.78 -1.42 -16.17
CA VAL A 98 -0.85 -0.61 -14.95
C VAL A 98 -1.61 -1.36 -13.86
N GLU A 99 -2.73 -1.99 -14.19
CA GLU A 99 -3.50 -2.80 -13.24
C GLU A 99 -2.67 -3.99 -12.71
N LEU A 100 -1.96 -4.70 -13.59
CA LEU A 100 -1.06 -5.78 -13.19
C LEU A 100 0.04 -5.29 -12.24
N ALA A 101 0.66 -4.14 -12.53
CA ALA A 101 1.65 -3.54 -11.66
C ALA A 101 1.07 -3.21 -10.28
N ILE A 102 -0.14 -2.64 -10.22
CA ILE A 102 -0.83 -2.35 -8.96
C ILE A 102 -1.10 -3.63 -8.17
N ARG A 103 -1.55 -4.71 -8.83
CA ARG A 103 -1.76 -6.02 -8.19
C ARG A 103 -0.46 -6.61 -7.61
N LEU A 104 0.67 -6.35 -8.24
CA LEU A 104 2.01 -6.72 -7.73
C LEU A 104 2.52 -5.79 -6.62
N GLY A 105 1.76 -4.77 -6.23
CA GLY A 105 2.09 -3.86 -5.14
C GLY A 105 2.69 -2.53 -5.59
N ALA A 106 2.70 -2.22 -6.89
CA ALA A 106 3.08 -0.90 -7.35
C ALA A 106 2.07 0.16 -6.84
N LYS A 107 2.58 1.36 -6.57
CA LYS A 107 1.73 2.48 -6.18
C LYS A 107 0.86 2.91 -7.38
N PRO A 108 -0.47 3.06 -7.21
CA PRO A 108 -1.33 3.49 -8.30
C PRO A 108 -0.97 4.90 -8.79
N PRO A 109 -1.23 5.22 -10.08
CA PRO A 109 -0.96 6.54 -10.63
C PRO A 109 -1.77 7.60 -9.89
N LYS A 110 -1.22 8.81 -9.82
CA LYS A 110 -1.88 9.95 -9.17
C LYS A 110 -3.09 10.39 -10.01
N ASN A 111 -4.23 10.59 -9.34
CA ASN A 111 -5.41 11.14 -9.99
C ASN A 111 -5.15 12.56 -10.51
N GLN A 112 -5.82 12.90 -11.61
CA GLN A 112 -5.80 14.26 -12.16
C GLN A 112 -6.41 15.24 -11.14
N SER A 113 -5.85 16.45 -11.07
CA SER A 113 -6.38 17.52 -10.24
C SER A 113 -7.59 18.14 -10.93
N ILE A 114 -8.79 17.83 -10.44
CA ILE A 114 -10.07 18.29 -10.98
C ILE A 114 -10.77 19.18 -9.94
N ASN A 115 -11.55 20.16 -10.38
CA ASN A 115 -12.35 21.02 -9.49
C ASN A 115 -13.34 20.18 -8.66
N TYR A 116 -13.47 20.49 -7.37
CA TYR A 116 -14.33 19.76 -6.43
C TYR A 116 -15.80 19.67 -6.88
N LYS A 117 -16.35 20.73 -7.48
CA LYS A 117 -17.75 20.74 -7.94
C LYS A 117 -17.96 19.68 -9.03
N VAL A 118 -17.05 19.62 -10.00
CA VAL A 118 -17.06 18.63 -11.09
C VAL A 118 -16.92 17.21 -10.55
N LEU A 119 -15.93 16.99 -9.67
CA LEU A 119 -15.70 15.68 -9.04
C LEU A 119 -16.92 15.19 -8.26
N LYS A 120 -17.62 16.10 -7.56
CA LYS A 120 -18.83 15.77 -6.80
C LYS A 120 -19.96 15.32 -7.71
N ASP A 121 -20.12 15.97 -8.85
CA ASP A 121 -21.18 15.64 -9.81
C ASP A 121 -20.88 14.36 -10.58
N GLU A 122 -19.61 14.10 -10.94
CA GLU A 122 -19.16 12.83 -11.52
C GLU A 122 -19.45 11.66 -10.58
N ARG A 123 -19.06 11.75 -9.30
CA ARG A 123 -19.35 10.68 -8.33
C ARG A 123 -20.85 10.43 -8.16
N LYS A 124 -21.68 11.48 -8.16
CA LYS A 124 -23.14 11.30 -8.09
C LYS A 124 -23.65 10.49 -9.28
N LYS A 125 -23.22 10.82 -10.50
CA LYS A 125 -23.59 10.11 -11.73
C LYS A 125 -23.12 8.66 -11.71
N GLU A 126 -21.87 8.41 -11.31
CA GLU A 126 -21.32 7.05 -11.17
C GLU A 126 -22.11 6.21 -10.17
N THR A 127 -22.46 6.77 -9.00
CA THR A 127 -23.25 6.05 -8.00
C THR A 127 -24.67 5.75 -8.45
N ALA A 128 -25.27 6.60 -9.28
CA ALA A 128 -26.57 6.33 -9.88
C ALA A 128 -26.47 5.20 -10.90
N ALA A 129 -25.53 5.30 -11.85
CA ALA A 129 -25.30 4.27 -12.87
C ALA A 129 -24.91 2.90 -12.29
N ALA A 130 -24.17 2.90 -11.18
CA ALA A 130 -23.83 1.66 -10.46
C ALA A 130 -25.08 0.96 -9.90
N LYS A 131 -26.00 1.72 -9.29
CA LYS A 131 -27.28 1.16 -8.79
C LYS A 131 -28.11 0.54 -9.91
N ASP A 132 -28.15 1.19 -11.08
CA ASP A 132 -28.89 0.67 -12.22
C ASP A 132 -28.29 -0.65 -12.74
N LYS A 133 -26.95 -0.74 -12.80
CA LYS A 133 -26.24 -1.99 -13.17
C LYS A 133 -26.39 -3.11 -12.13
N GLU A 134 -26.45 -2.76 -10.84
CA GLU A 134 -26.69 -3.73 -9.75
C GLU A 134 -28.12 -4.30 -9.77
N LEU A 135 -29.10 -3.52 -10.24
CA LEU A 135 -30.47 -4.01 -10.43
C LEU A 135 -30.57 -5.01 -11.58
N ILE A 136 -29.79 -4.82 -12.65
CA ILE A 136 -29.80 -5.66 -13.84
C ILE A 136 -28.98 -6.96 -13.63
N SER A 137 -27.87 -6.88 -12.88
CA SER A 137 -27.01 -8.05 -12.60
C SER A 137 -27.29 -8.62 -11.21
N GLY A 138 -28.12 -9.67 -11.13
CA GLY A 138 -28.42 -10.38 -9.87
C GLY A 138 -27.19 -10.98 -9.16
N PHE A 139 -26.04 -11.05 -9.85
CA PHE A 139 -24.76 -11.53 -9.32
C PHE A 139 -24.08 -10.54 -8.35
N SER A 140 -24.33 -9.24 -8.49
CA SER A 140 -23.68 -8.21 -7.68
C SER A 140 -24.04 -8.29 -6.19
N LYS A 141 -25.28 -8.67 -5.87
CA LYS A 141 -25.80 -8.74 -4.50
C LYS A 141 -25.23 -9.90 -3.68
N SER A 142 -24.75 -10.98 -4.31
CA SER A 142 -24.18 -12.13 -3.60
C SER A 142 -22.75 -11.91 -3.11
N LEU A 143 -22.00 -11.00 -3.77
CA LEU A 143 -20.63 -10.65 -3.40
C LEU A 143 -20.55 -9.63 -2.27
N VAL A 144 -21.63 -8.91 -1.99
CA VAL A 144 -21.71 -7.99 -0.86
C VAL A 144 -21.82 -8.80 0.42
N LYS A 145 -20.70 -8.99 1.11
CA LYS A 145 -20.69 -9.55 2.46
C LYS A 145 -21.65 -8.75 3.32
N HIS A 146 -22.72 -9.38 3.81
CA HIS A 146 -23.60 -8.80 4.82
C HIS A 146 -22.75 -8.45 6.05
N ARG A 147 -22.30 -7.19 6.15
CA ARG A 147 -21.70 -6.69 7.38
C ARG A 147 -22.85 -6.63 8.37
N ASN A 148 -22.90 -7.61 9.29
CA ASN A 148 -23.75 -7.52 10.46
C ASN A 148 -23.48 -6.17 11.12
N LYS A 149 -24.42 -5.24 10.99
CA LYS A 149 -24.35 -3.95 11.67
C LYS A 149 -24.28 -4.29 13.15
N ARG A 150 -23.08 -4.23 13.74
CA ARG A 150 -22.94 -4.26 15.19
C ARG A 150 -23.86 -3.17 15.70
N LYS A 151 -24.94 -3.54 16.40
CA LYS A 151 -25.84 -2.59 17.02
C LYS A 151 -24.98 -1.77 17.98
N GLN A 152 -24.55 -0.59 17.55
CA GLN A 152 -23.91 0.40 18.42
C GLN A 152 -24.84 0.55 19.61
N LYS A 153 -24.35 0.29 20.82
CA LYS A 153 -25.14 0.51 22.05
C LYS A 153 -25.53 1.98 22.03
N LYS A 154 -26.82 2.28 21.94
CA LYS A 154 -27.36 3.64 21.71
C LYS A 154 -27.07 4.64 22.86
N ASN A 155 -26.28 4.24 23.86
CA ASN A 155 -26.05 4.93 25.13
C ASN A 155 -24.55 5.11 25.45
N LEU A 156 -23.66 5.23 24.45
CA LEU A 156 -22.21 5.45 24.67
C LEU A 156 -21.82 6.95 24.77
N GLY A 157 -22.80 7.85 24.81
CA GLY A 157 -22.55 9.29 24.98
C GLY A 157 -22.95 9.75 26.38
N ILE A 158 -22.49 10.95 26.77
CA ILE A 158 -22.82 11.66 28.02
C ILE A 158 -24.35 11.69 28.28
N LEU A 159 -25.17 11.78 27.24
CA LEU A 159 -26.63 11.73 27.34
C LEU A 159 -27.18 10.40 27.91
N GLY A 160 -26.42 9.31 27.81
CA GLY A 160 -26.74 8.03 28.48
C GLY A 160 -26.48 8.06 29.99
N MET A 161 -25.55 8.90 30.46
CA MET A 161 -25.28 9.09 31.90
C MET A 161 -26.29 10.02 32.55
N TYR A 162 -26.68 11.09 31.85
CA TYR A 162 -27.54 12.16 32.40
C TYR A 162 -29.01 12.07 31.99
N GLY A 163 -29.38 11.03 31.24
CA GLY A 163 -30.74 10.81 30.76
C GLY A 163 -31.09 11.66 29.52
N LYS A 164 -31.95 11.12 28.67
CA LYS A 164 -32.38 11.78 27.44
C LYS A 164 -33.42 12.85 27.75
N VAL A 165 -33.06 14.12 27.64
CA VAL A 165 -34.01 15.23 27.74
C VAL A 165 -34.97 15.19 26.54
N HIS A 166 -36.27 15.04 26.81
CA HIS A 166 -37.30 15.14 25.78
C HIS A 166 -37.47 16.60 25.33
N LYS A 167 -37.53 16.83 24.02
CA LYS A 167 -37.65 18.18 23.42
C LYS A 167 -38.89 18.93 23.91
N ASP A 168 -39.92 18.19 24.30
CA ASP A 168 -41.20 18.72 24.80
C ASP A 168 -41.07 19.40 26.17
N ALA A 169 -40.00 19.10 26.92
CA ALA A 169 -39.71 19.74 28.21
C ALA A 169 -39.13 21.15 28.07
N LEU A 170 -38.44 21.46 26.96
CA LEU A 170 -37.82 22.77 26.73
C LEU A 170 -38.84 23.87 26.40
N VAL A 171 -40.02 23.51 25.92
CA VAL A 171 -41.05 24.46 25.49
C VAL A 171 -41.78 25.10 26.68
N LYS A 172 -41.83 24.42 27.84
CA LYS A 172 -42.58 24.85 29.02
C LYS A 172 -41.95 25.99 29.82
N ASN A 173 -40.67 26.30 29.56
CA ASN A 173 -39.90 27.29 30.32
C ASN A 173 -39.72 28.63 29.60
N LYS A 174 -40.48 28.89 28.51
CA LYS A 174 -40.59 30.21 27.90
C LYS A 174 -41.85 30.90 28.44
N LYS A 175 -41.72 31.55 29.60
CA LYS A 175 -42.65 32.57 30.09
C LYS A 175 -41.84 33.77 30.53
#